data_AF-A0A969UDP1-F1
#
_entry.id   AF-A0A969UDP1-F1
#
_cell.length_a   1.000
_cell.length_b   1.000
_cell.length_c   1.000
_cell.angle_alpha   90.00
_cell.angle_beta   90.00
_cell.angle_gamma   90.00
#
_symmetry.space_group_name_H-M   'P 1'
#
loop_
_entity.id
_entity.type
_entity.pdbx_description
1 polymer ?
#
loop_
_entity_poly.entity_id
_entity_poly.type
_entity_poly.pdbx_seq_one_letter_code
_entity_poly.pdbx_strand_id
1 'polypeptide(L)'
;MSDEYSVTTPAWVETSAMTAPALLGAAAGLLLGDMMHRGARRGIGIGLGALGVAALLPFVVGGVAGLVTGPKSKLGVRRKIQRIRDAGIVSDDYDDVDEELRQQGLL
;
A
#
# COMPACT_ATOMS: atom_id res chain seq x y z
N MET A 1 6.45 31.55 -26.93
CA MET A 1 7.15 31.25 -25.67
C MET A 1 6.28 31.81 -24.58
N SER A 2 5.42 30.96 -24.03
CA SER A 2 4.45 31.32 -23.01
C SER A 2 4.95 30.69 -21.73
N ASP A 3 5.43 31.50 -20.80
CA ASP A 3 5.91 31.04 -19.51
C ASP A 3 4.74 30.47 -18.71
N GLU A 4 4.73 29.15 -18.63
CA GLU A 4 3.80 28.36 -17.82
C GLU A 4 4.16 28.58 -16.35
N TYR A 5 3.47 29.53 -15.70
CA TYR A 5 3.46 29.66 -14.25
C TYR A 5 2.88 28.38 -13.66
N SER A 6 3.74 27.42 -13.33
CA SER A 6 3.40 26.35 -12.40
C SER A 6 3.07 27.01 -11.06
N VAL A 7 1.79 27.18 -10.78
CA VAL A 7 1.31 27.61 -9.46
C VAL A 7 1.65 26.47 -8.50
N THR A 8 2.85 26.51 -7.92
CA THR A 8 3.25 25.54 -6.91
C THR A 8 2.43 25.83 -5.65
N THR A 9 1.54 24.92 -5.27
CA THR A 9 0.92 24.98 -3.95
C THR A 9 2.02 25.02 -2.90
N PRO A 10 2.00 25.99 -1.97
CA PRO A 10 3.06 26.08 -1.00
C PRO A 10 2.99 24.86 -0.06
N ALA A 11 4.15 24.26 0.24
CA ALA A 11 4.24 22.96 0.93
C ALA A 11 3.51 22.89 2.29
N TRP A 12 3.27 24.02 2.94
CA TRP A 12 2.48 24.09 4.17
C TRP A 12 0.99 23.78 3.94
N VAL A 13 0.44 24.07 2.76
CA VAL A 13 -0.95 23.73 2.39
C VAL A 13 -1.10 22.22 2.24
N GLU A 14 -0.18 21.58 1.53
CA GLU A 14 -0.17 20.13 1.33
C GLU A 14 0.05 19.37 2.64
N THR A 15 1.01 19.84 3.45
CA THR A 15 1.28 19.26 4.77
C THR A 15 0.05 19.41 5.67
N SER A 16 -0.57 20.60 5.69
CA SER A 16 -1.76 20.85 6.51
C SER A 16 -2.95 20.00 6.06
N ALA A 17 -3.17 19.86 4.75
CA ALA A 17 -4.25 19.04 4.21
C ALA A 17 -4.10 17.56 4.60
N MET A 18 -2.86 17.05 4.64
CA MET A 18 -2.58 15.68 5.06
C MET A 18 -2.72 15.48 6.57
N THR A 19 -2.34 16.47 7.39
CA THR A 19 -2.35 16.33 8.86
C THR A 19 -3.65 16.77 9.53
N ALA A 20 -4.47 17.60 8.87
CA ALA A 20 -5.67 18.18 9.47
C ALA A 20 -6.68 17.12 9.96
N PRO A 21 -6.98 16.04 9.22
CA PRO A 21 -7.91 15.01 9.71
C PRO A 21 -7.39 14.30 10.96
N ALA A 22 -6.08 14.07 11.05
CA ALA A 22 -5.45 13.41 12.20
C ALA A 22 -5.51 14.31 13.45
N LEU A 23 -5.21 15.60 13.29
CA LEU A 23 -5.28 16.58 14.38
C LEU A 23 -6.71 16.80 14.87
N LEU A 24 -7.67 16.89 13.94
CA LEU A 24 -9.09 17.02 14.27
C LEU A 24 -9.60 15.77 14.99
N GLY A 25 -9.26 14.57 14.50
CA GLY A 25 -9.59 13.32 15.17
C GLY A 25 -8.98 13.20 16.57
N ALA A 26 -7.72 13.62 16.75
CA ALA A 26 -7.07 13.64 18.06
C ALA A 26 -7.76 14.61 19.04
N ALA A 27 -8.09 15.81 18.58
CA ALA A 27 -8.83 16.80 19.39
C ALA A 27 -10.24 16.30 19.77
N ALA A 28 -10.96 15.70 18.82
CA ALA A 28 -12.26 15.10 19.07
C ALA A 28 -12.16 13.94 20.08
N GLY A 29 -11.12 13.10 19.98
CA GLY A 29 -10.86 12.02 20.93
C GLY A 29 -10.53 12.51 22.33
N LEU A 30 -9.75 13.59 22.46
CA LEU A 30 -9.44 14.21 23.75
C LEU A 30 -10.68 14.82 24.41
N LEU A 31 -11.51 15.54 23.64
CA LEU A 31 -12.75 16.13 24.13
C LEU A 31 -13.76 15.06 24.55
N LEU A 32 -13.91 14.00 23.74
CA LEU A 32 -14.73 12.85 24.08
C LEU A 32 -14.22 12.13 25.34
N GLY A 33 -12.90 11.95 25.45
CA GLY A 33 -12.26 11.34 26.61
C GLY A 33 -12.49 12.12 27.91
N ASP A 34 -12.54 13.45 27.83
CA ASP A 34 -12.79 14.27 29.02
C ASP A 34 -14.27 14.25 29.48
N MET A 35 -15.21 14.09 28.56
CA MET A 35 -16.63 13.94 28.91
C MET A 35 -16.96 12.57 29.53
N MET A 36 -16.07 11.58 29.41
CA MET A 36 -16.35 10.22 29.86
C MET A 36 -16.14 10.00 31.36
N HIS A 37 -16.98 9.15 31.95
CA HIS A 37 -16.86 8.71 33.35
C HIS A 37 -15.58 7.88 33.57
N ARG A 38 -14.99 7.95 34.76
CA ARG A 38 -13.67 7.36 35.09
C ARG A 38 -13.58 5.86 34.81
N GLY A 39 -14.68 5.12 34.90
CA GLY A 39 -14.77 3.70 34.57
C GLY A 39 -14.74 3.39 33.07
N ALA A 40 -15.33 4.26 32.24
CA ALA A 40 -15.39 4.07 30.78
C ALA A 40 -14.10 4.53 30.07
N ARG A 41 -13.40 5.52 30.64
CA ARG A 41 -12.16 6.10 30.05
C ARG A 41 -11.10 5.04 29.76
N ARG A 42 -10.95 4.05 30.65
CA ARG A 42 -9.90 3.04 30.54
C ARG A 42 -10.17 2.02 29.43
N GLY A 43 -11.41 1.56 29.29
CA GLY A 43 -11.80 0.60 28.25
C GLY A 43 -11.73 1.20 26.85
N ILE A 44 -12.29 2.40 26.67
CA ILE A 44 -12.29 3.09 25.37
C ILE A 44 -10.88 3.57 25.01
N GLY A 45 -10.08 4.05 25.96
CA GLY A 45 -8.69 4.45 25.71
C GLY A 45 -7.82 3.28 25.22
N ILE A 46 -7.94 2.11 25.86
CA ILE A 46 -7.22 0.90 25.42
C ILE A 46 -7.73 0.44 24.06
N GLY A 47 -9.05 0.46 23.84
CA GLY A 47 -9.65 0.09 22.55
C GLY A 47 -9.18 0.97 21.40
N LEU A 48 -9.27 2.31 21.56
CA LEU A 48 -8.79 3.27 20.56
C LEU A 48 -7.29 3.18 20.34
N GLY A 49 -6.50 2.96 21.40
CA GLY A 49 -5.06 2.74 21.28
C GLY A 49 -4.73 1.49 20.47
N ALA A 50 -5.39 0.36 20.77
CA ALA A 50 -5.23 -0.88 20.02
C ALA A 50 -5.66 -0.73 18.55
N LEU A 51 -6.76 -0.03 18.31
CA LEU A 51 -7.28 0.23 16.96
C LEU A 51 -6.32 1.15 16.18
N GLY A 52 -5.73 2.16 16.83
CA GLY A 52 -4.69 3.01 16.25
C GLY A 52 -3.44 2.22 15.87
N VAL A 53 -2.97 1.31 16.74
CA VAL A 53 -1.86 0.41 16.43
C VAL A 53 -2.21 -0.53 15.27
N ALA A 54 -3.42 -1.09 15.26
CA ALA A 54 -3.88 -1.95 14.18
C ALA A 54 -3.96 -1.21 12.83
N ALA A 55 -4.37 0.06 12.82
CA ALA A 55 -4.41 0.88 11.61
C ALA A 55 -3.02 1.12 10.99
N LEU A 56 -1.95 1.03 11.78
CA LEU A 56 -0.56 1.14 11.29
C LEU A 56 -0.01 -0.18 10.71
N LEU A 57 -0.70 -1.31 10.90
CA LEU A 57 -0.23 -2.62 10.40
C LEU A 57 0.09 -2.66 8.90
N PRO A 58 -0.73 -2.09 7.99
CA PRO A 58 -0.45 -2.15 6.55
C PRO A 58 0.87 -1.46 6.18
N PHE A 59 1.24 -0.38 6.87
CA PHE A 59 2.51 0.33 6.65
C PHE A 59 3.70 -0.50 7.12
N VAL A 60 3.59 -1.14 8.29
CA VAL A 60 4.64 -2.02 8.81
C VAL A 60 4.83 -3.23 7.90
N VAL A 61 3.75 -3.90 7.53
CA VAL A 61 3.78 -5.06 6.63
C VAL A 61 4.33 -4.67 5.25
N GLY A 62 3.90 -3.54 4.70
CA GLY A 62 4.42 -3.02 3.43
C GLY A 62 5.91 -2.69 3.48
N GLY A 63 6.38 -2.08 4.57
CA GLY A 63 7.80 -1.77 4.78
C GLY A 63 8.66 -3.03 4.90
N VAL A 64 8.23 -4.01 5.69
CA VAL A 64 8.94 -5.29 5.86
C VAL A 64 8.91 -6.10 4.56
N ALA A 65 7.77 -6.16 3.87
CA ALA A 65 7.67 -6.81 2.57
C ALA A 65 8.60 -6.14 1.57
N GLY A 66 8.59 -4.81 1.46
CA GLY A 66 9.52 -4.07 0.61
C GLY A 66 10.99 -4.33 0.93
N LEU A 67 11.33 -4.59 2.21
CA LEU A 67 12.69 -4.96 2.60
C LEU A 67 13.05 -6.40 2.16
N VAL A 68 12.14 -7.36 2.34
CA VAL A 68 12.40 -8.79 2.12
C VAL A 68 12.22 -9.21 0.66
N THR A 69 11.24 -8.64 -0.04
CA THR A 69 10.92 -8.96 -1.44
C THR A 69 11.22 -7.81 -2.41
N GLY A 70 11.72 -6.67 -1.92
CA GLY A 70 12.08 -5.55 -2.78
C GLY A 70 13.34 -5.78 -3.63
N PRO A 71 13.64 -4.83 -4.53
CA PRO A 71 14.70 -4.95 -5.53
C PRO A 71 16.12 -5.04 -4.94
N LYS A 72 16.32 -4.62 -3.69
CA LYS A 72 17.60 -4.77 -2.99
C LYS A 72 17.78 -6.13 -2.31
N SER A 73 16.72 -6.96 -2.24
CA SER A 73 16.78 -8.31 -1.68
C SER A 73 17.19 -9.33 -2.74
N LYS A 74 18.29 -10.06 -2.49
CA LYS A 74 18.76 -11.15 -3.37
C LYS A 74 17.68 -12.23 -3.59
N LEU A 75 16.94 -12.59 -2.53
CA LEU A 75 15.88 -13.59 -2.63
C LEU A 75 14.62 -13.02 -3.30
N GLY A 76 14.31 -11.74 -3.07
CA GLY A 76 13.19 -11.04 -3.71
C GLY A 76 13.33 -10.94 -5.23
N VAL A 77 14.52 -10.53 -5.70
CA VAL A 77 14.83 -10.44 -7.13
C VAL A 77 14.81 -11.83 -7.78
N ARG A 78 15.43 -12.84 -7.16
CA ARG A 78 15.43 -14.22 -7.69
C ARG A 78 14.01 -14.77 -7.83
N ARG A 79 13.17 -14.59 -6.81
CA ARG A 79 11.77 -15.05 -6.83
C ARG A 79 10.91 -14.27 -7.84
N LYS A 80 11.16 -12.96 -8.02
CA LYS A 80 10.45 -12.14 -9.01
C LYS A 80 10.82 -12.53 -10.45
N ILE A 81 12.09 -12.75 -10.74
CA ILE A 81 12.56 -13.24 -12.04
C ILE A 81 11.97 -14.63 -12.33
N GLN A 82 11.96 -15.51 -11.34
CA GLN A 82 11.38 -16.84 -11.50
C GLN A 82 9.87 -16.77 -11.77
N ARG A 83 9.12 -15.90 -11.08
CA ARG A 83 7.71 -15.64 -11.39
C ARG A 83 7.47 -15.11 -12.80
N ILE A 84 8.31 -14.20 -13.30
CA ILE A 84 8.18 -13.67 -14.67
C ILE A 84 8.44 -14.79 -15.68
N ARG A 85 9.44 -15.64 -15.42
CA ARG A 85 9.72 -16.81 -16.25
C ARG A 85 8.57 -17.81 -16.24
N ASP A 86 8.06 -18.15 -15.07
CA ASP A 86 6.97 -19.12 -14.93
C ASP A 86 5.66 -18.55 -15.52
N ALA A 87 5.39 -17.25 -15.37
CA ALA A 87 4.24 -16.59 -15.99
C ALA A 87 4.31 -16.55 -17.53
N GLY A 88 5.51 -16.59 -18.10
CA GLY A 88 5.71 -16.78 -19.54
C GLY A 88 5.74 -18.23 -19.99
N ILE A 89 5.70 -19.20 -19.07
CA ILE A 89 5.64 -20.64 -19.34
C ILE A 89 4.20 -21.18 -19.19
N VAL A 90 3.37 -20.56 -18.34
CA VAL A 90 1.93 -20.88 -18.19
C VAL A 90 1.11 -20.09 -19.23
N SER A 91 1.48 -20.21 -20.50
CA SER A 91 0.64 -19.77 -21.62
C SER A 91 0.18 -21.01 -22.36
N ASP A 92 -1.00 -21.49 -21.95
CA ASP A 92 -1.95 -22.31 -22.74
C ASP A 92 -2.26 -21.65 -24.11
N ASP A 93 -1.92 -20.36 -24.26
CA ASP A 93 -2.04 -19.55 -25.48
C ASP A 93 -1.20 -20.05 -26.69
N TYR A 94 -0.29 -21.00 -26.49
CA TYR A 94 0.44 -21.60 -27.61
C TYR A 94 -0.19 -22.89 -28.14
N ASP A 95 -1.18 -23.48 -27.46
CA ASP A 95 -1.82 -24.70 -27.97
C ASP A 95 -2.57 -24.42 -29.27
N ASP A 96 -3.22 -23.26 -29.40
CA ASP A 96 -3.89 -22.85 -30.63
C ASP A 96 -2.89 -22.61 -31.78
N VAL A 97 -1.72 -22.04 -31.48
CA VAL A 97 -0.66 -21.77 -32.47
C VAL A 97 0.06 -23.06 -32.88
N ASP A 98 0.36 -23.95 -31.94
CA ASP A 98 0.94 -25.27 -32.21
C ASP A 98 -0.02 -26.14 -33.02
N GLU A 99 -1.32 -26.10 -32.73
CA GLU A 99 -2.34 -26.82 -33.49
C GLU A 99 -2.50 -26.26 -34.91
N GLU A 100 -2.46 -24.93 -35.08
CA GLU A 100 -2.52 -24.27 -36.39
C GLU A 100 -1.26 -24.56 -37.25
N LEU A 101 -0.08 -24.59 -36.63
CA LEU A 101 1.19 -24.96 -37.29
C LEU A 101 1.22 -26.44 -37.69
N ARG A 102 0.62 -27.32 -36.89
CA ARG A 102 0.46 -28.75 -37.18
C ARG A 102 -0.52 -29.00 -38.33
N GLN A 103 -1.61 -28.23 -38.40
CA GLN A 103 -2.55 -28.26 -39.53
C GLN A 103 -1.92 -27.72 -40.83
N GLN A 104 -0.98 -26.78 -40.72
CA GLN A 104 -0.21 -26.26 -41.86
C GLN A 104 0.98 -27.17 -42.24
N GLY A 105 1.24 -28.25 -41.51
CA GLY A 105 2.32 -29.21 -41.77
C GLY A 105 3.73 -28.64 -41.54
N LEU A 106 3.84 -27.58 -40.75
CA LEU A 106 5.11 -26.96 -40.35
C LEU A 106 5.70 -27.61 -39.09
N LEU A 107 4.90 -28.43 -38.40
CA LEU A 107 5.24 -29.29 -37.27
C LEU A 107 4.71 -30.71 -37.48
#